data_AF-A0A849T2M9-F1
#
_entry.id   AF-A0A849T2M9-F1
#
_cell.length_a   1.000
_cell.length_b   1.000
_cell.length_c   1.000
_cell.angle_alpha   90.00
_cell.angle_beta   90.00
_cell.angle_gamma   90.00
#
_symmetry.space_group_name_H-M   'P 1'
#
loop_
_entity.id
_entity.type
_entity.pdbx_description
1 polymer ?
#
loop_
_entity_poly.entity_id
_entity_poly.type
_entity_poly.pdbx_seq_one_letter_code
_entity_poly.pdbx_strand_id
1 'polypeptide(L)' 'MKINGQSHYLLATDGSGYFRSEKLVCDCCMIEEHFDENNKMTLKFGHNILAGSIVHPDLKQVIPMCLNPL' A
#
# COMPACT_ATOMS: atom_id res chain seq x y z
N MET A 1 -20.06 -8.75 10.99
CA MET A 1 -20.22 -10.05 10.29
C MET A 1 -20.00 -11.18 11.29
N LYS A 2 -20.77 -12.28 11.23
CA LYS A 2 -20.52 -13.46 12.08
C LYS A 2 -19.73 -14.51 11.29
N ILE A 3 -18.57 -14.91 11.80
CA ILE A 3 -17.77 -16.02 11.27
C ILE A 3 -17.65 -17.03 12.43
N ASN A 4 -18.05 -18.28 12.19
CA ASN A 4 -18.08 -19.34 13.21
C ASN A 4 -18.81 -18.96 14.51
N GLY A 5 -19.92 -18.23 14.38
CA GLY A 5 -20.75 -17.81 15.53
C GLY A 5 -20.26 -16.56 16.28
N GLN A 6 -19.08 -16.03 15.96
CA GLN A 6 -18.49 -14.86 16.62
C GLN A 6 -18.55 -13.59 15.75
N SER A 7 -18.77 -12.44 16.38
CA SER A 7 -18.82 -11.14 15.70
C SER A 7 -17.43 -10.63 15.33
N HIS A 8 -17.25 -10.26 14.07
CA HIS A 8 -16.02 -9.74 13.48
C HIS A 8 -16.29 -8.47 12.65
N TYR A 9 -15.26 -7.62 12.57
CA TYR A 9 -15.16 -6.53 11.61
C TYR A 9 -14.32 -6.99 10.41
N LEU A 10 -14.73 -6.61 9.21
CA LEU A 10 -13.91 -6.84 8.02
C LEU A 10 -13.02 -5.62 7.80
N LEU A 11 -11.74 -5.88 7.55
CA LEU A 11 -10.79 -4.88 7.12
C LEU A 11 -10.42 -5.18 5.67
N ALA A 12 -10.84 -4.32 4.75
CA ALA A 12 -10.39 -4.36 3.37
C ALA A 12 -9.07 -3.59 3.28
N THR A 13 -8.02 -4.23 2.77
CA THR A 13 -6.69 -3.62 2.64
C THR A 13 -6.16 -3.75 1.22
N ASP A 14 -5.51 -2.70 0.74
CA ASP A 14 -4.80 -2.73 -0.55
C ASP A 14 -3.50 -1.92 -0.48
N GLY A 15 -2.51 -2.35 -1.26
CA GLY A 15 -1.21 -1.71 -1.37
C GLY A 15 -1.13 -0.84 -2.62
N SER A 16 -0.65 0.40 -2.49
CA SER A 16 -0.47 1.29 -3.62
C SER A 16 0.90 1.94 -3.65
N GLY A 17 1.36 2.32 -4.85
CA GLY A 17 2.57 3.13 -5.01
C GLY A 17 2.28 4.58 -4.63
N TYR A 18 2.96 5.09 -3.59
CA TYR A 18 2.77 6.46 -3.11
C TYR A 18 3.75 7.43 -3.77
N PHE A 19 5.00 7.02 -3.92
CA PHE A 19 6.07 7.84 -4.49
C PHE A 19 7.05 6.98 -5.29
N ARG A 20 7.56 7.54 -6.40
CA ARG A 20 8.64 6.97 -7.20
C ARG A 20 9.54 8.08 -7.75
N SER A 21 10.86 7.91 -7.71
CA SER A 21 11.86 8.85 -8.24
C SER A 21 13.14 8.13 -8.65
N GLU A 22 13.86 8.72 -9.60
CA GLU A 22 15.22 8.29 -10.00
C GLU A 22 16.31 9.15 -9.34
N LYS A 23 15.92 10.21 -8.62
CA LYS A 23 16.85 11.23 -8.08
C LYS A 23 16.73 11.45 -6.58
N LEU A 24 15.51 11.39 -6.05
CA LEU A 24 15.24 11.65 -4.64
C LEU A 24 15.13 10.34 -3.87
N VAL A 25 15.92 10.22 -2.80
CA VAL A 25 16.03 9.02 -1.96
C VAL A 25 16.04 9.44 -0.48
N CYS A 26 15.43 8.62 0.37
CA CYS A 26 15.60 8.66 1.82
C CYS A 26 15.85 7.25 2.35
N ASP A 27 16.21 7.15 3.62
CA ASP A 27 16.60 5.88 4.26
C ASP A 27 15.47 4.83 4.30
N CYS A 28 14.21 5.27 4.16
CA CYS A 28 13.03 4.41 4.14
C CYS A 28 12.58 3.99 2.73
N CYS A 29 13.27 4.45 1.68
CA CYS A 29 12.93 4.12 0.31
C CYS A 29 13.17 2.64 0.01
N MET A 30 12.21 2.01 -0.65
CA MET A 30 12.46 0.79 -1.40
C MET A 30 13.34 1.14 -2.60
N ILE A 31 14.42 0.38 -2.80
CA ILE A 31 15.33 0.51 -3.93
C ILE A 31 15.01 -0.62 -4.91
N GLU A 32 14.65 -0.24 -6.12
CA GLU A 32 14.35 -1.18 -7.20
C GLU A 32 15.42 -1.02 -8.29
N GLU A 33 16.02 -2.13 -8.72
CA GLU A 33 16.99 -2.17 -9.81
C GLU A 33 16.26 -2.48 -11.13
N HIS A 34 16.53 -1.67 -12.15
CA HIS A 34 15.91 -1.77 -13.47
C HIS A 34 16.99 -1.69 -14.55
N PHE A 35 16.88 -2.48 -15.60
CA PHE A 35 17.73 -2.32 -16.79
C PHE A 35 16.99 -1.43 -17.81
N ASP A 36 17.69 -0.43 -18.33
CA ASP A 36 17.18 0.39 -19.42
C ASP A 36 17.27 -0.33 -20.78
N GLU A 37 16.80 0.33 -21.84
CA GLU A 37 16.84 -0.19 -23.21
C GLU A 37 18.25 -0.51 -23.74
N ASN A 38 19.30 0.02 -23.11
CA ASN A 38 20.70 -0.19 -23.46
C ASN A 38 21.37 -1.23 -22.54
N ASN A 39 20.59 -2.01 -21.77
CA ASN A 39 21.07 -2.96 -20.76
C ASN A 39 21.92 -2.31 -19.65
N LYS A 40 21.74 -1.01 -19.39
CA LYS A 40 22.39 -0.34 -18.27
C LYS A 40 21.52 -0.43 -17.03
N MET A 41 22.12 -0.82 -15.90
CA MET A 41 21.46 -0.82 -14.61
C MET A 41 21.14 0.60 -14.15
N THR A 42 19.91 0.81 -13.71
CA THR A 42 19.35 2.04 -13.18
C THR A 42 18.64 1.75 -11.86
N LEU A 43 18.59 2.74 -10.97
CA LEU A 43 17.93 2.63 -9.67
C LEU A 43 16.67 3.48 -9.65
N LYS A 44 15.59 2.92 -9.11
CA LYS A 44 14.36 3.64 -8.78
C LYS A 44 14.11 3.56 -7.29
N PHE A 45 13.78 4.70 -6.70
CA PHE A 45 13.51 4.85 -5.27
C PHE A 45 12.02 5.09 -5.08
N GLY A 46 11.41 4.41 -4.13
CA GLY A 46 9.97 4.50 -3.95
C GLY A 46 9.44 4.22 -2.56
N HIS A 47 8.28 4.80 -2.29
CA HIS A 47 7.45 4.45 -1.14
C HIS A 47 6.17 3.78 -1.62
N ASN A 48 5.80 2.70 -0.94
CA ASN A 48 4.50 2.07 -1.05
C ASN A 48 3.71 2.38 0.21
N ILE A 49 2.39 2.39 0.07
CA ILE A 49 1.47 2.67 1.16
C ILE A 49 0.47 1.54 1.26
N LEU A 50 0.16 1.13 2.50
CA LEU A 50 -0.95 0.22 2.77
C LEU A 50 -2.14 1.05 3.22
N ALA A 51 -3.23 0.98 2.45
CA ALA A 51 -4.50 1.59 2.80
C ALA A 51 -5.44 0.52 3.34
N GLY A 52 -6.27 0.89 4.31
CA GLY A 52 -7.26 0.00 4.91
C GLY A 52 -8.60 0.69 5.11
N SER A 53 -9.69 -0.06 5.12
CA SER A 53 -11.02 0.44 5.48
C SER A 53 -11.83 -0.64 6.18
N ILE A 54 -12.55 -0.26 7.24
CA ILE A 54 -13.51 -1.15 7.89
C ILE A 54 -14.78 -1.17 7.05
N VAL A 55 -15.21 -2.38 6.69
CA VAL A 55 -16.38 -2.62 5.84
C VAL A 55 -17.31 -3.66 6.47
N HIS A 56 -18.55 -3.68 6.02
CA HIS A 56 -19.52 -4.72 6.37
C HIS A 56 -20.37 -5.04 5.13
N PRO A 57 -20.62 -6.32 4.80
CA PRO A 57 -21.35 -6.68 3.58
C PRO A 57 -22.76 -6.09 3.53
N ASP A 58 -23.41 -5.98 4.69
CA ASP A 58 -24.79 -5.48 4.80
C ASP A 58 -24.89 -3.96 5.04
N LEU A 59 -23.76 -3.25 5.23
CA LEU A 59 -23.77 -1.80 5.48
C LEU A 59 -23.09 -1.06 4.33
N LYS A 60 -23.73 0.02 3.87
CA LYS A 60 -23.14 0.90 2.84
C LYS A 60 -22.03 1.81 3.37
N GLN A 61 -21.92 1.96 4.68
CA GLN A 61 -20.91 2.81 5.31
C GLN A 61 -19.54 2.13 5.25
N VAL A 62 -18.53 2.93 4.92
CA VAL A 62 -17.13 2.53 4.90
C VAL A 62 -16.38 3.48 5.81
N ILE A 63 -15.59 2.94 6.74
CA ILE A 63 -14.79 3.75 7.66
C ILE A 63 -13.33 3.63 7.21
N PRO A 64 -12.78 4.64 6.52
CA PRO A 64 -11.39 4.62 6.09
C PRO A 64 -10.48 4.67 7.32
N MET A 65 -9.46 3.83 7.31
CA MET A 65 -8.36 3.92 8.26
C MET A 65 -7.36 4.96 7.74
N CYS A 66 -6.65 5.62 8.66
CA CYS A 66 -5.57 6.52 8.26
C CYS A 66 -4.59 5.77 7.35
N LEU A 67 -4.27 6.38 6.22
CA LEU A 67 -3.22 5.91 5.32
C LEU A 67 -1.94 5.81 6.14
N ASN A 68 -1.28 4.64 6.13
CA ASN A 68 -0.04 4.46 6.86
C ASN A 68 1.18 4.77 5.98
N PRO A 69 1.69 6.00 6.05
CA PRO A 69 3.12 6.27 6.02
C PRO A 69 3.45 7.15 7.24
N LEU A 70 3.52 6.55 8.43
CA LEU A 70 4.18 7.18 9.58
C LEU A 70 5.67 6.85 9.55
#